data_AF-A0A1V3RMB8-F1
#
_entry.id   AF-A0A1V3RMB8-F1
#
_cell.length_a   1.000
_cell.length_b   1.000
_cell.length_c   1.000
_cell.angle_alpha   90.00
_cell.angle_beta   90.00
_cell.angle_gamma   90.00
#
_symmetry.space_group_name_H-M   'P 1'
#
loop_
_entity.id
_entity.type
_entity.pdbx_description
1 polymer ?
#
loop_
_entity_poly.entity_id
_entity_poly.type
_entity_poly.pdbx_seq_one_letter_code
_entity_poly.pdbx_strand_id
1 'polypeptide(L)'
;MKDRIFYFVSFASTAMILFGCNDSDSNDGKDNSNHVPSIDATNLAKENHPMTMFEDDESPKKTYDNTDSWFRVNEPLQVILKGTDSVQISLYSPVGLKDVKIYAKLPTYDRRFIIYNFSHIPPFHRSVHQIPLTINKSQYEQEDGISVTINKIDGFKKEDIVFSIESEDSLFTKFKKIKSQRLVQFNDKYHIQEYGKFLPMNPVLAKEAITMIINYSYALSHPIYYETFTNFDRYKEEQAAVKGLPVTGAINLHGNQIDANGIYDYLTKVEIEESYKKYIDERIIEMAMTGKDTAWGGGKLVSHSERKYIEGHWKGDMSTWSHEYSHHCGYNHTSNFANREDGGGVQEMLANFYKYLIYINDLPFTDPDILKGYTKTAYLNRTYTKPVFKIEPDNPFLLKYKGEGKWK
;
A
#
# COMPACT_ATOMS: atom_id res chain seq x y z
N MET A 1 94.47 -22.23 2.87
CA MET A 1 94.33 -20.76 2.82
C MET A 1 93.07 -20.48 2.00
N LYS A 2 92.00 -20.00 2.66
CA LYS A 2 90.72 -19.42 2.16
C LYS A 2 90.03 -20.11 0.96
N ASP A 3 88.93 -20.83 1.22
CA ASP A 3 87.52 -20.36 1.10
C ASP A 3 86.99 -20.61 -0.33
N ARG A 4 85.80 -21.10 -0.67
CA ARG A 4 84.52 -21.42 0.01
C ARG A 4 83.65 -22.18 -1.03
N ILE A 5 82.99 -23.29 -0.68
CA ILE A 5 81.54 -23.42 -0.36
C ILE A 5 80.59 -23.25 -1.56
N PHE A 6 79.59 -24.09 -1.83
CA PHE A 6 79.20 -25.51 -1.54
C PHE A 6 77.88 -25.67 -2.40
N TYR A 7 77.68 -26.77 -3.15
CA TYR A 7 76.69 -27.86 -2.91
C TYR A 7 75.20 -27.44 -2.92
N PHE A 8 74.20 -28.22 -3.39
CA PHE A 8 74.04 -29.54 -4.03
C PHE A 8 72.53 -29.61 -4.40
N VAL A 9 72.11 -30.19 -5.53
CA VAL A 9 71.56 -31.58 -5.69
C VAL A 9 70.23 -31.81 -4.94
N SER A 10 69.23 -32.55 -5.41
CA SER A 10 68.83 -33.14 -6.70
C SER A 10 67.61 -34.04 -6.42
N PHE A 11 66.92 -34.47 -7.49
CA PHE A 11 66.00 -35.63 -7.59
C PHE A 11 64.68 -35.60 -6.77
N ALA A 12 63.59 -36.23 -7.16
CA ALA A 12 62.99 -36.64 -8.44
C ALA A 12 61.59 -37.18 -8.11
N SER A 13 60.69 -37.04 -9.07
CA SER A 13 59.63 -37.96 -9.51
C SER A 13 59.19 -39.10 -8.57
N THR A 14 57.87 -39.22 -8.32
CA THR A 14 56.92 -40.14 -9.03
C THR A 14 55.66 -40.39 -8.18
N ALA A 15 54.54 -40.57 -8.86
CA ALA A 15 53.15 -40.74 -8.39
C ALA A 15 52.85 -42.03 -7.60
N MET A 16 51.72 -42.03 -6.87
CA MET A 16 50.73 -43.13 -6.86
C MET A 16 49.40 -42.72 -6.20
N ILE A 17 48.30 -43.20 -6.80
CA ILE A 17 46.92 -43.21 -6.27
C ILE A 17 46.73 -44.54 -5.51
N LEU A 18 46.13 -44.51 -4.32
CA LEU A 18 45.36 -45.65 -3.75
C LEU A 18 44.24 -45.15 -2.81
N PHE A 19 43.15 -45.93 -2.80
CA PHE A 19 41.89 -45.77 -2.05
C PHE A 19 41.99 -46.08 -0.54
N GLY A 20 41.11 -45.44 0.25
CA GLY A 20 40.30 -46.07 1.32
C GLY A 20 40.76 -45.96 2.78
N CYS A 21 39.92 -45.36 3.64
CA CYS A 21 39.34 -45.97 4.86
C CYS A 21 38.40 -44.99 5.61
N ASN A 22 37.22 -45.50 5.98
CA ASN A 22 36.34 -44.95 7.02
C ASN A 22 36.98 -45.18 8.40
N ASP A 23 36.90 -44.21 9.31
CA ASP A 23 36.22 -44.40 10.61
C ASP A 23 36.16 -43.13 11.47
N SER A 24 35.01 -43.02 12.14
CA SER A 24 34.68 -42.36 13.41
C SER A 24 34.81 -40.83 13.58
N ASP A 25 33.64 -40.21 13.72
CA ASP A 25 33.25 -39.21 14.72
C ASP A 25 34.30 -38.20 15.20
N SER A 26 34.14 -36.97 14.68
CA SER A 26 34.23 -35.78 15.51
C SER A 26 33.21 -34.76 15.01
N ASN A 27 32.11 -34.65 15.75
CA ASN A 27 31.31 -33.44 15.82
C ASN A 27 32.25 -32.29 16.14
N ASP A 28 32.52 -31.44 15.16
CA ASP A 28 32.99 -30.10 15.43
C ASP A 28 32.19 -29.11 14.58
N GLY A 29 31.66 -28.12 15.28
CA GLY A 29 30.63 -27.22 14.77
C GLY A 29 31.08 -26.53 13.51
N LYS A 30 30.37 -26.79 12.40
CA LYS A 30 30.30 -25.79 11.33
C LYS A 30 29.53 -24.60 11.89
N ASP A 31 30.31 -23.62 12.32
CA ASP A 31 29.91 -22.23 12.45
C ASP A 31 29.42 -21.76 11.07
N ASN A 32 28.15 -22.05 10.77
CA ASN A 32 27.46 -21.46 9.65
C ASN A 32 27.12 -20.03 10.07
N SER A 33 27.99 -19.08 9.71
CA SER A 33 27.60 -17.67 9.68
C SER A 33 26.39 -17.55 8.74
N ASN A 34 25.19 -17.61 9.31
CA ASN A 34 23.94 -17.71 8.59
C ASN A 34 23.57 -16.35 8.02
N HIS A 35 24.08 -16.03 6.83
CA HIS A 35 23.47 -15.01 6.00
C HIS A 35 22.03 -15.45 5.70
N VAL A 36 21.03 -14.66 6.11
CA VAL A 36 19.64 -14.89 5.70
C VAL A 36 19.61 -14.84 4.18
N PRO A 37 19.36 -15.96 3.47
CA PRO A 37 19.45 -15.98 2.01
C PRO A 37 18.52 -14.93 1.43
N SER A 38 19.00 -14.22 0.40
CA SER A 38 18.16 -13.31 -0.35
C SER A 38 17.14 -14.10 -1.18
N ILE A 39 15.86 -13.76 -1.02
CA ILE A 39 14.72 -14.45 -1.65
C ILE A 39 14.20 -13.59 -2.80
N ASP A 40 14.17 -14.16 -4.00
CA ASP A 40 13.40 -13.60 -5.11
C ASP A 40 12.01 -14.27 -5.11
N ALA A 41 10.97 -13.52 -4.73
CA ALA A 41 9.63 -14.07 -4.61
C ALA A 41 8.99 -14.45 -5.95
N THR A 42 9.60 -14.10 -7.08
CA THR A 42 9.16 -14.57 -8.42
C THR A 42 9.49 -16.05 -8.66
N ASN A 43 10.46 -16.60 -7.91
CA ASN A 43 10.99 -17.95 -8.08
C ASN A 43 10.88 -18.78 -6.79
N LEU A 44 9.74 -18.68 -6.10
CA LEU A 44 9.49 -19.46 -4.89
C LEU A 44 9.20 -20.93 -5.20
N ALA A 45 9.73 -21.79 -4.32
CA ALA A 45 9.39 -23.20 -4.32
C ALA A 45 7.91 -23.42 -3.97
N LYS A 46 7.33 -24.52 -4.47
CA LYS A 46 5.87 -24.76 -4.45
C LYS A 46 5.31 -24.83 -3.03
N GLU A 47 6.08 -25.31 -2.07
CA GLU A 47 5.75 -25.39 -0.65
C GLU A 47 5.46 -24.01 -0.04
N ASN A 48 5.99 -22.93 -0.62
CA ASN A 48 5.68 -21.58 -0.17
C ASN A 48 4.37 -21.02 -0.73
N HIS A 49 3.62 -21.84 -1.47
CA HIS A 49 2.33 -21.52 -2.08
C HIS A 49 2.29 -20.13 -2.76
N PRO A 50 3.25 -19.79 -3.65
CA PRO A 50 3.25 -18.50 -4.32
C PRO A 50 2.05 -18.37 -5.25
N MET A 51 1.42 -17.20 -5.25
CA MET A 51 0.38 -16.83 -6.19
C MET A 51 0.38 -15.33 -6.47
N THR A 52 -0.11 -14.95 -7.64
CA THR A 52 -0.53 -13.58 -7.91
C THR A 52 -2.02 -13.46 -7.55
N MET A 53 -2.36 -12.45 -6.76
CA MET A 53 -3.74 -12.13 -6.38
C MET A 53 -4.45 -11.37 -7.50
N PHE A 54 -5.77 -11.54 -7.60
CA PHE A 54 -6.62 -10.88 -8.58
C PHE A 54 -6.20 -11.19 -10.03
N GLU A 55 -5.85 -12.44 -10.30
CA GLU A 55 -5.60 -12.90 -11.67
C GLU A 55 -6.88 -12.92 -12.50
N ASP A 56 -6.73 -12.77 -13.81
CA ASP A 56 -7.84 -12.64 -14.76
C ASP A 56 -8.78 -13.86 -14.70
N ASP A 57 -8.23 -15.06 -14.51
CA ASP A 57 -8.97 -16.33 -14.39
C ASP A 57 -9.39 -16.66 -12.94
N GLU A 58 -9.13 -15.76 -12.00
CA GLU A 58 -9.49 -15.96 -10.60
C GLU A 58 -11.00 -15.80 -10.37
N SER A 59 -11.58 -16.74 -9.61
CA SER A 59 -12.98 -16.63 -9.18
C SER A 59 -13.20 -15.37 -8.34
N PRO A 60 -14.21 -14.53 -8.66
CA PRO A 60 -14.54 -13.34 -7.87
C PRO A 60 -14.82 -13.64 -6.40
N LYS A 61 -15.22 -14.88 -6.06
CA LYS A 61 -15.43 -15.30 -4.67
C LYS A 61 -14.19 -15.08 -3.80
N LYS A 62 -12.98 -15.23 -4.35
CA LYS A 62 -11.73 -14.97 -3.61
C LYS A 62 -11.53 -13.49 -3.32
N THR A 63 -11.90 -12.61 -4.24
CA THR A 63 -11.90 -11.15 -4.03
C THR A 63 -12.78 -10.75 -2.84
N TYR A 64 -13.86 -11.50 -2.58
CA TYR A 64 -14.81 -11.26 -1.49
C TYR A 64 -14.53 -12.03 -0.20
N ASP A 65 -13.52 -12.91 -0.17
CA ASP A 65 -13.17 -13.65 1.03
C ASP A 65 -12.48 -12.71 2.02
N ASN A 66 -13.27 -12.03 2.84
CA ASN A 66 -12.77 -11.04 3.80
C ASN A 66 -11.96 -11.66 4.96
N THR A 67 -11.80 -12.98 5.01
CA THR A 67 -10.84 -13.63 5.92
C THR A 67 -9.41 -13.57 5.40
N ASP A 68 -9.22 -13.40 4.08
CA ASP A 68 -7.92 -13.48 3.41
C ASP A 68 -7.67 -12.35 2.40
N SER A 69 -8.70 -11.66 1.92
CA SER A 69 -8.66 -10.59 0.92
C SER A 69 -9.01 -9.23 1.54
N TRP A 70 -8.10 -8.76 2.38
CA TRP A 70 -8.15 -7.45 3.00
C TRP A 70 -6.75 -6.89 3.18
N PHE A 71 -6.63 -5.57 3.26
CA PHE A 71 -5.39 -4.91 3.65
C PHE A 71 -5.66 -3.59 4.34
N ARG A 72 -4.70 -3.09 5.13
CA ARG A 72 -4.74 -1.70 5.59
C ARG A 72 -4.01 -0.84 4.58
N VAL A 73 -4.57 0.33 4.23
CA VAL A 73 -3.99 1.21 3.20
C VAL A 73 -2.60 1.74 3.56
N ASN A 74 -2.25 1.81 4.85
CA ASN A 74 -0.91 2.14 5.34
C ASN A 74 0.03 0.92 5.48
N GLU A 75 -0.48 -0.29 5.21
CA GLU A 75 0.28 -1.54 5.20
C GLU A 75 -0.02 -2.34 3.91
N PRO A 76 0.26 -1.82 2.70
CA PRO A 76 0.03 -2.59 1.47
C PRO A 76 0.84 -3.88 1.40
N LEU A 77 2.03 -3.90 2.01
CA LEU A 77 2.78 -5.14 2.28
C LEU A 77 2.47 -5.61 3.71
N GLN A 78 1.91 -6.81 3.83
CA GLN A 78 1.49 -7.39 5.11
C GLN A 78 2.22 -8.70 5.37
N VAL A 79 2.52 -8.94 6.66
CA VAL A 79 3.04 -10.20 7.19
C VAL A 79 2.12 -10.64 8.31
N ILE A 80 1.42 -11.75 8.11
CA ILE A 80 0.37 -12.22 9.01
C ILE A 80 0.70 -13.65 9.44
N LEU A 81 0.68 -13.92 10.75
CA LEU A 81 0.79 -15.27 11.30
C LEU A 81 -0.35 -16.15 10.76
N LYS A 82 -0.01 -17.31 10.17
CA LYS A 82 -0.93 -18.35 9.73
C LYS A 82 -0.67 -19.61 10.54
N GLY A 83 -1.69 -20.08 11.26
CA GLY A 83 -1.52 -21.18 12.21
C GLY A 83 -0.56 -20.79 13.34
N THR A 84 0.35 -21.69 13.70
CA THR A 84 1.34 -21.46 14.77
C THR A 84 2.77 -21.33 14.28
N ASP A 85 3.07 -21.66 13.02
CA ASP A 85 4.45 -21.82 12.57
C ASP A 85 4.78 -21.16 11.23
N SER A 86 3.82 -20.47 10.62
CA SER A 86 3.95 -19.94 9.27
C SER A 86 3.49 -18.48 9.18
N VAL A 87 3.98 -17.74 8.19
CA VAL A 87 3.51 -16.40 7.86
C VAL A 87 2.98 -16.34 6.44
N GLN A 88 1.87 -15.65 6.24
CA GLN A 88 1.43 -15.17 4.94
C GLN A 88 2.04 -13.79 4.69
N ILE A 89 2.73 -13.66 3.56
CA ILE A 89 3.22 -12.40 3.03
C ILE A 89 2.29 -12.02 1.88
N SER A 90 1.74 -10.81 1.89
CA SER A 90 0.86 -10.32 0.82
C SER A 90 1.18 -8.87 0.46
N LEU A 91 1.32 -8.59 -0.83
CA LEU A 91 1.56 -7.24 -1.37
C LEU A 91 0.35 -6.78 -2.19
N TYR A 92 -0.44 -5.86 -1.66
CA TYR A 92 -1.55 -5.21 -2.36
C TYR A 92 -1.04 -3.97 -3.10
N SER A 93 -0.30 -4.18 -4.18
CA SER A 93 0.28 -3.10 -4.97
C SER A 93 0.41 -3.51 -6.44
N PRO A 94 0.13 -2.60 -7.40
CA PRO A 94 0.38 -2.82 -8.83
C PRO A 94 1.86 -2.80 -9.20
N VAL A 95 2.73 -2.37 -8.29
CA VAL A 95 4.19 -2.36 -8.46
C VAL A 95 4.81 -3.18 -7.34
N GLY A 96 5.75 -4.05 -7.70
CA GLY A 96 6.51 -4.86 -6.75
C GLY A 96 7.43 -4.03 -5.87
N LEU A 97 7.99 -4.65 -4.83
CA LEU A 97 8.96 -4.03 -3.93
C LEU A 97 10.32 -4.72 -4.06
N LYS A 98 11.38 -3.98 -3.72
CA LYS A 98 12.76 -4.48 -3.66
C LYS A 98 13.34 -4.36 -2.26
N ASP A 99 14.37 -5.16 -1.99
CA ASP A 99 15.20 -5.06 -0.79
C ASP A 99 14.36 -4.99 0.50
N VAL A 100 13.44 -5.93 0.65
CA VAL A 100 12.49 -6.00 1.76
C VAL A 100 13.01 -6.93 2.85
N LYS A 101 13.26 -6.37 4.04
CA LYS A 101 13.59 -7.13 5.25
C LYS A 101 12.36 -7.31 6.11
N ILE A 102 12.09 -8.54 6.51
CA ILE A 102 11.07 -8.86 7.50
C ILE A 102 11.77 -9.20 8.81
N TYR A 103 11.45 -8.43 9.84
CA TYR A 103 11.92 -8.62 11.19
C TYR A 103 10.86 -9.30 12.06
N ALA A 104 11.32 -10.09 13.02
CA ALA A 104 10.51 -10.57 14.13
C ALA A 104 11.01 -10.00 15.46
N LYS A 105 10.08 -9.68 16.36
CA LYS A 105 10.34 -9.29 17.75
C LYS A 105 9.63 -10.27 18.67
N LEU A 106 10.40 -10.88 19.57
CA LEU A 106 9.90 -11.71 20.66
C LEU A 106 9.94 -10.92 21.98
N PRO A 107 9.03 -11.17 22.94
CA PRO A 107 9.05 -10.51 24.25
C PRO A 107 10.35 -10.75 25.04
N THR A 108 10.97 -11.92 24.87
CA THR A 108 12.17 -12.36 25.61
C THR A 108 13.48 -11.75 25.14
N TYR A 109 13.51 -11.09 23.98
CA TYR A 109 14.71 -10.50 23.39
C TYR A 109 14.53 -9.01 23.23
N ASP A 110 15.46 -8.17 23.68
CA ASP A 110 15.31 -6.71 23.65
C ASP A 110 15.20 -6.13 22.23
N ARG A 111 15.85 -6.76 21.25
CA ARG A 111 15.91 -6.30 19.86
C ARG A 111 15.19 -7.24 18.92
N ARG A 112 14.69 -6.71 17.82
CA ARG A 112 14.17 -7.52 16.70
C ARG A 112 15.32 -8.03 15.83
N PHE A 113 15.03 -9.06 15.05
CA PHE A 113 16.01 -9.73 14.20
C PHE A 113 15.38 -10.15 12.86
N ILE A 114 16.20 -10.27 11.83
CA ILE A 114 15.75 -10.54 10.46
C ILE A 114 15.37 -12.02 10.33
N ILE A 115 14.15 -12.28 9.86
CA ILE A 115 13.66 -13.64 9.57
C ILE A 115 13.56 -13.92 8.07
N TYR A 116 13.39 -12.88 7.25
CA TYR A 116 13.45 -13.00 5.79
C TYR A 116 14.07 -11.76 5.17
N ASN A 117 14.78 -11.96 4.06
CA ASN A 117 15.33 -10.91 3.21
C ASN A 117 14.89 -11.18 1.77
N PHE A 118 14.03 -10.33 1.21
CA PHE A 118 13.57 -10.46 -0.17
C PHE A 118 14.28 -9.44 -1.06
N SER A 119 14.98 -9.91 -2.10
CA SER A 119 15.50 -9.02 -3.15
C SER A 119 14.35 -8.45 -3.99
N HIS A 120 13.29 -9.23 -4.22
CA HIS A 120 12.12 -8.80 -4.97
C HIS A 120 10.84 -9.48 -4.50
N ILE A 121 9.77 -8.68 -4.36
CA ILE A 121 8.39 -9.12 -4.19
C ILE A 121 7.57 -8.62 -5.39
N PRO A 122 6.96 -9.50 -6.22
CA PRO A 122 6.25 -9.05 -7.41
C PRO A 122 4.92 -8.34 -7.08
N PRO A 123 4.33 -7.59 -8.03
CA PRO A 123 3.00 -7.00 -7.88
C PRO A 123 1.94 -8.02 -7.46
N PHE A 124 0.98 -7.59 -6.64
CA PHE A 124 -0.13 -8.43 -6.17
C PHE A 124 0.29 -9.81 -5.61
N HIS A 125 1.49 -9.92 -5.04
CA HIS A 125 2.04 -11.20 -4.58
C HIS A 125 1.37 -11.71 -3.31
N ARG A 126 1.21 -13.04 -3.22
CA ARG A 126 0.97 -13.76 -1.96
C ARG A 126 1.79 -15.04 -1.89
N SER A 127 2.30 -15.34 -0.70
CA SER A 127 3.00 -16.59 -0.40
C SER A 127 2.92 -16.91 1.09
N VAL A 128 3.07 -18.17 1.46
CA VAL A 128 3.13 -18.65 2.84
C VAL A 128 4.52 -19.21 3.10
N HIS A 129 5.19 -18.80 4.18
CA HIS A 129 6.54 -19.26 4.52
C HIS A 129 6.59 -19.79 5.94
N GLN A 130 7.24 -20.93 6.15
CA GLN A 130 7.45 -21.47 7.49
C GLN A 130 8.45 -20.60 8.26
N ILE A 131 8.03 -20.10 9.43
CA ILE A 131 8.84 -19.22 10.28
C ILE A 131 10.14 -19.94 10.65
N PRO A 132 11.34 -19.40 10.33
CA PRO A 132 12.59 -20.13 10.55
C PRO A 132 12.82 -20.58 12.00
N LEU A 133 12.28 -19.84 12.97
CA LEU A 133 12.38 -20.14 14.41
C LEU A 133 11.67 -21.44 14.82
N THR A 134 10.75 -21.96 14.00
CA THR A 134 10.02 -23.20 14.30
C THR A 134 10.68 -24.45 13.73
N ILE A 135 11.74 -24.29 12.92
CA ILE A 135 12.42 -25.39 12.25
C ILE A 135 13.52 -25.96 13.15
N ASN A 136 14.50 -25.14 13.49
CA ASN A 136 15.67 -25.53 14.27
C ASN A 136 16.30 -24.34 15.00
N LYS A 137 17.22 -24.65 15.92
CA LYS A 137 18.10 -23.64 16.52
C LYS A 137 18.94 -22.99 15.42
N SER A 138 19.00 -21.66 15.41
CA SER A 138 19.75 -20.89 14.39
C SER A 138 20.26 -19.55 14.93
N GLN A 139 21.20 -18.94 14.21
CA GLN A 139 21.66 -17.56 14.41
C GLN A 139 20.88 -16.60 13.52
N TYR A 140 20.58 -15.41 14.04
CA TYR A 140 19.84 -14.35 13.35
C TYR A 140 20.53 -13.01 13.56
N GLU A 141 20.60 -12.19 12.51
CA GLU A 141 21.10 -10.82 12.59
C GLU A 141 20.05 -9.91 13.24
N GLN A 142 20.43 -9.20 14.31
CA GLN A 142 19.63 -8.20 14.99
C GLN A 142 19.70 -6.86 14.25
N GLU A 143 18.80 -5.94 14.57
CA GLU A 143 18.72 -4.61 13.92
C GLU A 143 19.98 -3.73 14.08
N ASP A 144 20.91 -4.08 14.97
CA ASP A 144 22.21 -3.42 15.14
C ASP A 144 23.38 -4.14 14.44
N GLY A 145 23.06 -5.19 13.68
CA GLY A 145 24.04 -6.04 13.00
C GLY A 145 24.70 -7.11 13.88
N ILE A 146 24.36 -7.18 15.18
CA ILE A 146 24.88 -8.23 16.07
C ILE A 146 24.04 -9.50 15.90
N SER A 147 24.69 -10.67 15.94
CA SER A 147 23.99 -11.95 15.83
C SER A 147 23.45 -12.44 17.18
N VAL A 148 22.25 -13.01 17.18
CA VAL A 148 21.64 -13.70 18.33
C VAL A 148 21.36 -15.16 17.98
N THR A 149 21.66 -16.08 18.90
CA THR A 149 21.26 -17.49 18.76
C THR A 149 19.92 -17.73 19.43
N ILE A 150 18.97 -18.29 18.69
CA ILE A 150 17.63 -18.59 19.19
C ILE A 150 17.38 -20.09 19.04
N ASN A 151 16.95 -20.74 20.14
CA ASN A 151 16.54 -22.14 20.13
C ASN A 151 15.24 -22.30 19.33
N LYS A 152 14.99 -23.52 18.83
CA LYS A 152 13.70 -23.86 18.21
C LYS A 152 12.54 -23.51 19.16
N ILE A 153 11.50 -22.89 18.62
CA ILE A 153 10.25 -22.59 19.32
C ILE A 153 9.14 -23.46 18.72
N ASP A 154 8.38 -24.18 19.57
CA ASP A 154 7.29 -25.05 19.14
C ASP A 154 5.99 -24.26 18.84
N GLY A 155 6.11 -23.32 17.90
CA GLY A 155 5.03 -22.46 17.42
C GLY A 155 4.77 -21.20 18.25
N PHE A 156 3.93 -20.33 17.70
CA PHE A 156 3.60 -19.01 18.22
C PHE A 156 2.09 -18.80 18.28
N LYS A 157 1.65 -18.03 19.26
CA LYS A 157 0.40 -17.28 19.21
C LYS A 157 0.68 -15.88 18.69
N LYS A 158 -0.39 -15.15 18.32
CA LYS A 158 -0.27 -13.80 17.74
C LYS A 158 0.43 -12.82 18.68
N GLU A 159 0.24 -12.97 19.98
CA GLU A 159 0.85 -12.16 21.04
C GLU A 159 2.32 -12.50 21.33
N ASP A 160 2.82 -13.65 20.85
CA ASP A 160 4.17 -14.14 21.15
C ASP A 160 5.23 -13.58 20.18
N ILE A 161 4.79 -13.05 19.03
CA ILE A 161 5.67 -12.58 17.97
C ILE A 161 5.07 -11.39 17.23
N VAL A 162 5.86 -10.33 17.09
CA VAL A 162 5.50 -9.13 16.33
C VAL A 162 6.38 -9.05 15.09
N PHE A 163 5.76 -8.88 13.92
CA PHE A 163 6.46 -8.67 12.66
C PHE A 163 6.59 -7.19 12.33
N SER A 164 7.72 -6.79 11.77
CA SER A 164 7.91 -5.46 11.19
C SER A 164 8.67 -5.57 9.88
N ILE A 165 8.50 -4.58 9.01
CA ILE A 165 9.04 -4.59 7.66
C ILE A 165 9.86 -3.32 7.44
N GLU A 166 11.02 -3.49 6.81
CA GLU A 166 11.84 -2.38 6.33
C GLU A 166 12.22 -2.61 4.87
N SER A 167 12.37 -1.52 4.14
CA SER A 167 12.85 -1.53 2.76
C SER A 167 13.33 -0.11 2.40
N GLU A 168 14.41 -0.05 1.63
CA GLU A 168 14.92 1.20 1.04
C GLU A 168 14.20 1.55 -0.27
N ASP A 169 13.24 0.73 -0.71
CA ASP A 169 12.45 0.98 -1.90
C ASP A 169 11.67 2.30 -1.76
N SER A 170 11.81 3.16 -2.77
CA SER A 170 11.14 4.46 -2.81
C SER A 170 9.61 4.36 -2.70
N LEU A 171 9.01 3.29 -3.22
CA LEU A 171 7.58 3.04 -3.10
C LEU A 171 7.20 2.64 -1.67
N PHE A 172 8.01 1.81 -1.02
CA PHE A 172 7.79 1.46 0.40
C PHE A 172 7.88 2.70 1.29
N THR A 173 8.83 3.60 1.02
CA THR A 173 8.93 4.90 1.70
C THR A 173 7.64 5.72 1.54
N LYS A 174 6.99 5.69 0.37
CA LYS A 174 5.68 6.35 0.19
C LYS A 174 4.57 5.66 0.96
N PHE A 175 4.54 4.33 1.05
CA PHE A 175 3.55 3.61 1.86
C PHE A 175 3.63 4.00 3.34
N LYS A 176 4.85 4.12 3.88
CA LYS A 176 5.08 4.55 5.28
C LYS A 176 4.59 5.96 5.60
N LYS A 177 4.39 6.81 4.58
CA LYS A 177 3.83 8.17 4.73
C LYS A 177 2.30 8.17 4.87
N ILE A 178 1.62 7.09 4.49
CA ILE A 178 0.15 6.99 4.59
C ILE A 178 -0.25 6.94 6.07
N LYS A 179 -1.01 7.95 6.51
CA LYS A 179 -1.56 8.09 7.87
C LYS A 179 -2.89 7.35 8.04
N SER A 180 -3.62 7.17 6.94
CA SER A 180 -4.91 6.49 6.93
C SER A 180 -4.75 5.01 7.34
N GLN A 181 -5.49 4.55 8.34
CA GLN A 181 -5.41 3.17 8.83
C GLN A 181 -6.55 2.28 8.33
N ARG A 182 -7.29 2.76 7.32
CA ARG A 182 -8.48 2.12 6.79
C ARG A 182 -8.20 0.69 6.36
N LEU A 183 -9.05 -0.22 6.83
CA LEU A 183 -9.07 -1.60 6.39
C LEU A 183 -9.94 -1.70 5.13
N VAL A 184 -9.35 -2.06 4.01
CA VAL A 184 -10.01 -2.19 2.71
C VAL A 184 -10.42 -3.63 2.48
N GLN A 185 -11.67 -3.80 2.07
CA GLN A 185 -12.30 -5.08 1.72
C GLN A 185 -13.18 -4.88 0.48
N PHE A 186 -13.52 -5.98 -0.19
CA PHE A 186 -14.60 -6.02 -1.17
C PHE A 186 -15.75 -6.84 -0.59
N ASN A 187 -16.99 -6.47 -0.92
CA ASN A 187 -18.15 -7.20 -0.39
C ASN A 187 -19.19 -7.46 -1.49
N ASP A 188 -19.58 -8.73 -1.63
CA ASP A 188 -20.55 -9.18 -2.63
C ASP A 188 -22.00 -8.87 -2.24
N LYS A 189 -22.27 -8.63 -0.95
CA LYS A 189 -23.61 -8.30 -0.44
C LYS A 189 -24.31 -7.21 -1.26
N TYR A 190 -23.55 -6.22 -1.74
CA TYR A 190 -24.10 -5.09 -2.48
C TYR A 190 -24.72 -5.52 -3.81
N HIS A 191 -24.01 -6.31 -4.62
CA HIS A 191 -24.55 -6.78 -5.90
C HIS A 191 -25.47 -8.00 -5.77
N ILE A 192 -25.38 -8.75 -4.66
CA ILE A 192 -26.36 -9.79 -4.32
C ILE A 192 -27.72 -9.17 -3.94
N GLN A 193 -27.72 -8.08 -3.16
CA GLN A 193 -28.94 -7.45 -2.66
C GLN A 193 -29.58 -6.48 -3.67
N GLU A 194 -28.77 -5.70 -4.39
CA GLU A 194 -29.23 -4.68 -5.34
C GLU A 194 -28.54 -4.81 -6.71
N TYR A 195 -28.67 -5.99 -7.34
CA TYR A 195 -28.08 -6.23 -8.67
C TYR A 195 -28.53 -5.18 -9.70
N GLY A 196 -27.57 -4.69 -10.49
CA GLY A 196 -27.80 -3.64 -11.50
C GLY A 196 -27.56 -2.23 -10.96
N LYS A 197 -27.83 -1.97 -9.67
CA LYS A 197 -27.29 -0.79 -8.95
C LYS A 197 -25.84 -1.02 -8.58
N PHE A 198 -25.52 -2.21 -8.09
CA PHE A 198 -24.15 -2.70 -7.94
C PHE A 198 -23.93 -3.88 -8.88
N LEU A 199 -22.68 -4.06 -9.29
CA LEU A 199 -22.25 -5.11 -10.19
C LEU A 199 -21.09 -5.90 -9.54
N PRO A 200 -20.83 -7.15 -9.98
CA PRO A 200 -19.70 -7.90 -9.50
C PRO A 200 -18.37 -7.18 -9.78
N MET A 201 -17.54 -7.10 -8.76
CA MET A 201 -16.16 -6.65 -8.82
C MET A 201 -15.34 -7.77 -9.47
N ASN A 202 -14.80 -7.51 -10.66
CA ASN A 202 -13.88 -8.42 -11.32
C ASN A 202 -12.43 -8.13 -10.89
N PRO A 203 -11.49 -9.05 -11.13
CA PRO A 203 -10.09 -8.88 -10.75
C PRO A 203 -9.40 -7.62 -11.31
N VAL A 204 -9.71 -7.24 -12.56
CA VAL A 204 -9.18 -6.01 -13.19
C VAL A 204 -9.62 -4.77 -12.41
N LEU A 205 -10.90 -4.68 -12.08
CA LEU A 205 -11.45 -3.55 -11.32
C LEU A 205 -10.96 -3.55 -9.87
N ALA A 206 -10.75 -4.72 -9.25
CA ALA A 206 -10.17 -4.83 -7.91
C ALA A 206 -8.74 -4.27 -7.89
N LYS A 207 -7.90 -4.61 -8.89
CA LYS A 207 -6.53 -4.09 -9.03
C LYS A 207 -6.52 -2.55 -9.20
N GLU A 208 -7.43 -2.01 -10.01
CA GLU A 208 -7.61 -0.55 -10.16
C GLU A 208 -8.09 0.12 -8.87
N ALA A 209 -9.06 -0.49 -8.18
CA ALA A 209 -9.60 0.00 -6.92
C ALA A 209 -8.53 0.07 -5.82
N ILE A 210 -7.71 -0.98 -5.67
CA ILE A 210 -6.57 -1.03 -4.74
C ILE A 210 -5.56 0.09 -5.05
N THR A 211 -5.22 0.25 -6.33
CA THR A 211 -4.30 1.30 -6.79
C THR A 211 -4.82 2.70 -6.45
N MET A 212 -6.09 2.95 -6.76
CA MET A 212 -6.76 4.22 -6.49
C MET A 212 -6.81 4.54 -4.99
N ILE A 213 -7.19 3.59 -4.13
CA ILE A 213 -7.36 3.86 -2.69
C ILE A 213 -6.02 4.08 -1.98
N ILE A 214 -4.93 3.47 -2.46
CA ILE A 214 -3.58 3.74 -1.95
C ILE A 214 -3.14 5.16 -2.33
N ASN A 215 -3.30 5.56 -3.60
CA ASN A 215 -3.02 6.93 -4.03
C ASN A 215 -3.86 7.96 -3.27
N TYR A 216 -5.14 7.68 -3.11
CA TYR A 216 -6.08 8.56 -2.40
C TYR A 216 -5.68 8.71 -0.93
N SER A 217 -5.35 7.61 -0.25
CA SER A 217 -4.88 7.62 1.13
C SER A 217 -3.56 8.36 1.29
N TYR A 218 -2.66 8.28 0.31
CA TYR A 218 -1.43 9.09 0.28
C TYR A 218 -1.75 10.59 0.15
N ALA A 219 -2.63 10.98 -0.76
CA ALA A 219 -3.05 12.36 -0.93
C ALA A 219 -3.67 12.95 0.34
N LEU A 220 -4.56 12.19 1.00
CA LEU A 220 -5.15 12.58 2.30
C LEU A 220 -4.09 12.78 3.39
N SER A 221 -3.01 12.02 3.35
CA SER A 221 -1.97 12.04 4.38
C SER A 221 -0.98 13.20 4.20
N HIS A 222 -0.95 13.78 3.00
CA HIS A 222 0.04 14.77 2.58
C HIS A 222 -0.02 16.05 3.44
N PRO A 223 1.14 16.61 3.87
CA PRO A 223 1.18 17.83 4.68
C PRO A 223 0.43 19.00 4.05
N ILE A 224 0.64 19.26 2.74
CA ILE A 224 -0.12 20.28 2.00
C ILE A 224 -1.63 20.05 2.07
N TYR A 225 -2.11 18.81 1.91
CA TYR A 225 -3.53 18.53 2.03
C TYR A 225 -4.05 18.81 3.43
N TYR A 226 -3.35 18.33 4.47
CA TYR A 226 -3.71 18.59 5.86
C TYR A 226 -3.74 20.09 6.18
N GLU A 227 -2.73 20.85 5.78
CA GLU A 227 -2.67 22.31 5.97
C GLU A 227 -3.84 23.01 5.25
N THR A 228 -4.14 22.59 4.02
CA THR A 228 -5.23 23.16 3.22
C THR A 228 -6.60 22.81 3.83
N PHE A 229 -6.79 21.57 4.27
CA PHE A 229 -8.02 21.09 4.89
C PHE A 229 -8.30 21.81 6.21
N THR A 230 -7.28 21.99 7.05
CA THR A 230 -7.40 22.65 8.35
C THR A 230 -7.54 24.18 8.24
N ASN A 231 -7.19 24.74 7.08
CA ASN A 231 -7.30 26.17 6.75
C ASN A 231 -8.07 26.37 5.43
N PHE A 232 -9.23 25.72 5.34
CA PHE A 232 -10.04 25.71 4.13
C PHE A 232 -10.53 27.11 3.71
N ASP A 233 -10.79 27.98 4.67
CA ASP A 233 -11.06 29.40 4.48
C ASP A 233 -9.98 30.09 3.65
N ARG A 234 -8.71 29.89 4.02
CA ARG A 234 -7.56 30.43 3.28
C ARG A 234 -7.47 29.85 1.87
N TYR A 235 -7.78 28.57 1.71
CA TYR A 235 -7.85 27.95 0.38
C TYR A 235 -8.89 28.62 -0.52
N LYS A 236 -10.08 28.93 0.02
CA LYS A 236 -11.15 29.62 -0.73
C LYS A 236 -10.71 31.04 -1.14
N GLU A 237 -10.08 31.77 -0.23
CA GLU A 237 -9.53 33.10 -0.52
C GLU A 237 -8.46 33.06 -1.61
N GLU A 238 -7.49 32.15 -1.49
CA GLU A 238 -6.40 31.97 -2.46
C GLU A 238 -6.94 31.53 -3.83
N GLN A 239 -7.90 30.59 -3.86
CA GLN A 239 -8.55 30.14 -5.08
C GLN A 239 -9.24 31.30 -5.81
N ALA A 240 -9.99 32.12 -5.07
CA ALA A 240 -10.72 33.26 -5.63
C ALA A 240 -9.76 34.36 -6.12
N ALA A 241 -8.75 34.69 -5.31
CA ALA A 241 -7.75 35.71 -5.62
C ALA A 241 -6.97 35.38 -6.91
N VAL A 242 -6.57 34.12 -7.08
CA VAL A 242 -5.86 33.68 -8.28
C VAL A 242 -6.74 33.78 -9.54
N LYS A 243 -8.05 33.59 -9.41
CA LYS A 243 -9.02 33.75 -10.51
C LYS A 243 -9.47 35.20 -10.74
N GLY A 244 -9.09 36.13 -9.86
CA GLY A 244 -9.58 37.51 -9.88
C GLY A 244 -11.09 37.59 -9.64
N LEU A 245 -11.66 36.62 -8.91
CA LEU A 245 -13.08 36.51 -8.61
C LEU A 245 -13.35 36.76 -7.12
N PRO A 246 -14.55 37.22 -6.73
CA PRO A 246 -14.94 37.24 -5.34
C PRO A 246 -15.09 35.80 -4.79
N VAL A 247 -14.91 35.64 -3.47
CA VAL A 247 -15.24 34.38 -2.80
C VAL A 247 -16.76 34.20 -2.81
N THR A 248 -17.24 33.04 -3.28
CA THR A 248 -18.67 32.69 -3.33
C THR A 248 -18.93 31.33 -2.71
N GLY A 249 -20.14 31.12 -2.19
CA GLY A 249 -20.54 29.87 -1.54
C GLY A 249 -20.10 29.78 -0.09
N ALA A 250 -19.95 28.56 0.43
CA ALA A 250 -19.45 28.33 1.78
C ALA A 250 -18.00 28.81 1.91
N ILE A 251 -17.75 29.77 2.81
CA ILE A 251 -16.42 30.37 3.00
C ILE A 251 -15.50 29.50 3.87
N ASN A 252 -16.05 28.53 4.60
CA ASN A 252 -15.30 27.56 5.40
C ASN A 252 -16.04 26.21 5.46
N LEU A 253 -15.47 25.21 6.14
CA LEU A 253 -16.09 23.90 6.34
C LEU A 253 -17.29 23.98 7.29
N HIS A 254 -18.40 23.35 6.94
CA HIS A 254 -19.57 23.18 7.82
C HIS A 254 -20.02 21.72 7.86
N GLY A 255 -20.60 21.33 8.98
CA GLY A 255 -21.08 19.97 9.22
C GLY A 255 -22.46 19.70 8.62
N ASN A 256 -23.13 18.66 9.12
CA ASN A 256 -24.45 18.22 8.66
C ASN A 256 -25.62 19.09 9.18
N GLN A 257 -25.32 20.17 9.91
CA GLN A 257 -26.37 21.08 10.37
C GLN A 257 -27.03 21.76 9.15
N ILE A 258 -28.35 21.90 9.19
CA ILE A 258 -29.10 22.56 8.12
C ILE A 258 -28.72 24.03 8.11
N ASP A 259 -28.43 24.56 6.93
CA ASP A 259 -28.34 25.99 6.72
C ASP A 259 -29.74 26.61 6.90
N ALA A 260 -29.95 27.27 8.04
CA ALA A 260 -31.25 27.78 8.41
C ALA A 260 -31.68 29.00 7.58
N ASN A 261 -30.75 29.77 6.99
CA ASN A 261 -31.04 31.09 6.40
C ASN A 261 -30.04 31.57 5.30
N GLY A 262 -29.28 30.67 4.67
CA GLY A 262 -28.15 31.08 3.81
C GLY A 262 -26.89 31.43 4.60
N ILE A 263 -26.84 31.06 5.89
CA ILE A 263 -25.75 31.28 6.82
C ILE A 263 -25.38 29.93 7.44
N TYR A 264 -24.26 29.37 7.00
CA TYR A 264 -23.74 28.11 7.51
C TYR A 264 -23.21 28.24 8.95
N ASP A 265 -23.44 27.21 9.76
CA ASP A 265 -22.71 27.00 11.02
C ASP A 265 -21.37 26.35 10.72
N TYR A 266 -20.32 27.17 10.60
CA TYR A 266 -18.99 26.71 10.28
C TYR A 266 -18.34 25.98 11.45
N LEU A 267 -17.62 24.91 11.14
CA LEU A 267 -16.89 24.13 12.12
C LEU A 267 -15.77 24.97 12.75
N THR A 268 -15.61 24.82 14.06
CA THR A 268 -14.43 25.30 14.78
C THR A 268 -13.16 24.55 14.35
N LYS A 269 -11.98 25.10 14.65
CA LYS A 269 -10.71 24.42 14.35
C LYS A 269 -10.62 23.03 14.99
N VAL A 270 -11.17 22.85 16.21
CA VAL A 270 -11.21 21.55 16.88
C VAL A 270 -12.09 20.56 16.11
N GLU A 271 -13.27 20.98 15.66
CA GLU A 271 -14.17 20.12 14.88
C GLU A 271 -13.63 19.81 13.48
N ILE A 272 -12.88 20.73 12.86
CA ILE A 272 -12.16 20.48 11.61
C ILE A 272 -11.08 19.41 11.82
N GLU A 273 -10.31 19.49 12.91
CA GLU A 273 -9.31 18.46 13.26
C GLU A 273 -9.96 17.09 13.49
N GLU A 274 -11.08 17.04 14.20
CA GLU A 274 -11.85 15.80 14.38
C GLU A 274 -12.39 15.28 13.04
N SER A 275 -12.83 16.18 12.16
CA SER A 275 -13.27 15.84 10.81
C SER A 275 -12.14 15.24 9.98
N TYR A 276 -10.94 15.80 10.03
CA TYR A 276 -9.76 15.25 9.36
C TYR A 276 -9.40 13.86 9.91
N LYS A 277 -9.43 13.66 11.24
CA LYS A 277 -9.19 12.35 11.87
C LYS A 277 -10.17 11.29 11.37
N LYS A 278 -11.45 11.65 11.17
CA LYS A 278 -12.44 10.74 10.55
C LYS A 278 -12.05 10.32 9.13
N TYR A 279 -11.24 11.07 8.38
CA TYR A 279 -10.82 10.66 7.03
C TYR A 279 -9.71 9.60 7.05
N ILE A 280 -8.90 9.58 8.11
CA ILE A 280 -7.68 8.76 8.20
C ILE A 280 -7.72 7.69 9.31
N ASP A 281 -8.88 7.45 9.91
CA ASP A 281 -9.03 6.46 10.98
C ASP A 281 -8.92 4.99 10.50
N GLU A 282 -9.23 4.06 11.39
CA GLU A 282 -9.06 2.62 11.21
C GLU A 282 -10.30 1.85 10.74
N ARG A 283 -11.44 2.51 10.47
CA ARG A 283 -12.68 1.78 10.12
C ARG A 283 -12.56 1.08 8.77
N ILE A 284 -13.44 0.10 8.57
CA ILE A 284 -13.52 -0.71 7.36
C ILE A 284 -14.17 0.08 6.22
N ILE A 285 -13.53 0.04 5.04
CA ILE A 285 -14.09 0.45 3.76
C ILE A 285 -14.40 -0.81 2.95
N GLU A 286 -15.66 -0.98 2.59
CA GLU A 286 -16.11 -2.01 1.66
C GLU A 286 -16.27 -1.38 0.27
N MET A 287 -15.30 -1.64 -0.60
CA MET A 287 -15.30 -1.14 -1.97
C MET A 287 -16.23 -1.98 -2.86
N ALA A 288 -17.04 -1.32 -3.68
CA ALA A 288 -17.96 -1.98 -4.60
C ALA A 288 -17.95 -1.32 -5.99
N MET A 289 -18.34 -2.10 -6.99
CA MET A 289 -18.57 -1.60 -8.34
C MET A 289 -20.05 -1.23 -8.49
N THR A 290 -20.32 -0.03 -8.97
CA THR A 290 -21.68 0.38 -9.33
C THR A 290 -22.03 -0.03 -10.76
N GLY A 291 -23.31 -0.28 -10.99
CA GLY A 291 -23.88 -0.28 -12.32
C GLY A 291 -24.09 1.14 -12.82
N LYS A 292 -23.97 1.31 -14.15
CA LYS A 292 -24.03 2.61 -14.84
C LYS A 292 -22.90 3.55 -14.36
N ASP A 293 -22.90 4.79 -14.84
CA ASP A 293 -21.89 5.80 -14.46
C ASP A 293 -22.26 6.53 -13.15
N THR A 294 -22.53 5.76 -12.08
CA THR A 294 -22.91 6.29 -10.75
C THR A 294 -21.85 5.97 -9.68
N ALA A 295 -22.00 6.54 -8.49
CA ALA A 295 -21.20 6.23 -7.31
C ALA A 295 -22.12 6.28 -6.08
N TRP A 296 -21.76 5.54 -5.03
CA TRP A 296 -22.49 5.48 -3.77
C TRP A 296 -21.54 5.31 -2.60
N GLY A 297 -21.85 5.97 -1.48
CA GLY A 297 -21.12 5.87 -0.23
C GLY A 297 -22.04 6.00 0.98
N GLY A 298 -21.55 5.56 2.13
CA GLY A 298 -22.28 5.61 3.40
C GLY A 298 -22.09 4.36 4.25
N GLY A 299 -22.05 4.54 5.57
CA GLY A 299 -21.69 3.43 6.47
C GLY A 299 -20.29 2.91 6.13
N LYS A 300 -20.15 1.62 5.79
CA LYS A 300 -18.87 1.04 5.32
C LYS A 300 -18.66 1.15 3.80
N LEU A 301 -19.71 1.45 3.03
CA LEU A 301 -19.65 1.47 1.57
C LEU A 301 -18.89 2.69 1.05
N VAL A 302 -18.02 2.48 0.08
CA VAL A 302 -17.61 3.49 -0.91
C VAL A 302 -17.50 2.79 -2.26
N SER A 303 -18.08 3.34 -3.32
CA SER A 303 -18.14 2.67 -4.61
C SER A 303 -17.89 3.59 -5.78
N HIS A 304 -17.55 2.98 -6.91
CA HIS A 304 -17.35 3.70 -8.15
C HIS A 304 -17.82 2.93 -9.37
N SER A 305 -18.05 3.67 -10.45
CA SER A 305 -18.37 3.09 -11.75
C SER A 305 -17.12 2.55 -12.42
N GLU A 306 -17.32 1.60 -13.33
CA GLU A 306 -16.25 0.98 -14.11
C GLU A 306 -15.31 2.00 -14.77
N ARG A 307 -15.87 3.05 -15.39
CA ARG A 307 -15.06 4.08 -16.08
C ARG A 307 -14.19 4.84 -15.10
N LYS A 308 -14.68 5.08 -13.89
CA LYS A 308 -13.92 5.85 -12.93
C LYS A 308 -12.80 5.03 -12.28
N TYR A 309 -12.98 3.73 -12.12
CA TYR A 309 -11.88 2.81 -11.80
C TYR A 309 -10.87 2.68 -12.94
N ILE A 310 -11.31 2.55 -14.20
CA ILE A 310 -10.40 2.30 -15.33
C ILE A 310 -9.69 3.56 -15.83
N GLU A 311 -10.34 4.73 -15.79
CA GLU A 311 -9.77 5.98 -16.32
C GLU A 311 -9.76 7.14 -15.32
N GLY A 312 -10.76 7.22 -14.46
CA GLY A 312 -11.04 8.41 -13.66
C GLY A 312 -9.89 8.80 -12.74
N HIS A 313 -9.43 7.85 -11.92
CA HIS A 313 -8.36 8.13 -10.95
C HIS A 313 -7.02 8.46 -11.63
N TRP A 314 -6.69 7.80 -12.74
CA TRP A 314 -5.52 8.13 -13.56
C TRP A 314 -5.55 9.55 -14.15
N LYS A 315 -6.74 10.11 -14.35
CA LYS A 315 -6.96 11.50 -14.79
C LYS A 315 -7.10 12.49 -13.62
N GLY A 316 -7.09 12.00 -12.38
CA GLY A 316 -7.34 12.77 -11.17
C GLY A 316 -8.80 13.19 -10.97
N ASP A 317 -9.76 12.51 -11.61
CA ASP A 317 -11.20 12.76 -11.48
C ASP A 317 -11.77 12.20 -10.17
N MET A 318 -11.19 12.62 -9.04
CA MET A 318 -11.45 12.07 -7.70
C MET A 318 -12.58 12.77 -6.94
N SER A 319 -13.24 13.77 -7.55
CA SER A 319 -14.31 14.54 -6.88
C SER A 319 -15.47 13.64 -6.46
N THR A 320 -15.97 12.79 -7.36
CA THR A 320 -17.07 11.85 -7.06
C THR A 320 -16.63 10.81 -6.03
N TRP A 321 -15.40 10.28 -6.10
CA TRP A 321 -14.91 9.37 -5.06
C TRP A 321 -14.84 10.05 -3.69
N SER A 322 -14.34 11.29 -3.64
CA SER A 322 -14.27 12.08 -2.40
C SER A 322 -15.64 12.38 -1.82
N HIS A 323 -16.65 12.61 -2.67
CA HIS A 323 -18.05 12.76 -2.26
C HIS A 323 -18.53 11.51 -1.52
N GLU A 324 -18.41 10.33 -2.15
CA GLU A 324 -18.85 9.07 -1.53
C GLU A 324 -18.02 8.71 -0.28
N TYR A 325 -16.73 9.03 -0.30
CA TYR A 325 -15.87 8.87 0.87
C TYR A 325 -16.31 9.76 2.03
N SER A 326 -16.84 10.96 1.75
CA SER A 326 -17.39 11.85 2.76
C SER A 326 -18.64 11.26 3.42
N HIS A 327 -19.51 10.61 2.64
CA HIS A 327 -20.62 9.83 3.18
C HIS A 327 -20.17 8.71 4.10
N HIS A 328 -19.12 7.98 3.71
CA HIS A 328 -18.47 6.99 4.56
C HIS A 328 -17.90 7.59 5.87
N CYS A 329 -17.43 8.84 5.82
CA CYS A 329 -16.98 9.58 6.99
C CYS A 329 -18.12 10.14 7.87
N GLY A 330 -19.39 9.99 7.48
CA GLY A 330 -20.56 10.40 8.25
C GLY A 330 -21.16 11.75 7.86
N TYR A 331 -20.74 12.30 6.71
CA TYR A 331 -21.25 13.56 6.20
C TYR A 331 -22.39 13.33 5.20
N ASN A 332 -23.37 14.22 5.16
CA ASN A 332 -24.48 14.14 4.20
C ASN A 332 -24.50 15.38 3.28
N HIS A 333 -25.48 15.46 2.39
CA HIS A 333 -25.60 16.54 1.40
C HIS A 333 -25.88 17.93 1.98
N THR A 334 -26.09 18.10 3.29
CA THR A 334 -26.15 19.44 3.92
C THR A 334 -24.78 19.98 4.30
N SER A 335 -23.72 19.17 4.20
CA SER A 335 -22.35 19.56 4.52
C SER A 335 -21.51 19.75 3.26
N ASN A 336 -20.60 20.73 3.22
CA ASN A 336 -19.67 20.88 2.10
C ASN A 336 -18.54 19.83 2.06
N PHE A 337 -18.58 18.82 2.93
CA PHE A 337 -17.80 17.60 2.74
C PHE A 337 -18.40 16.76 1.60
N ALA A 338 -19.74 16.62 1.58
CA ALA A 338 -20.47 15.79 0.62
C ALA A 338 -21.44 16.59 -0.27
N ASN A 339 -21.46 17.93 -0.24
CA ASN A 339 -22.29 18.74 -1.12
C ASN A 339 -21.50 19.38 -2.25
N ARG A 340 -22.10 19.44 -3.45
CA ARG A 340 -21.56 20.13 -4.62
C ARG A 340 -22.14 21.53 -4.81
N GLU A 341 -23.32 21.79 -4.27
CA GLU A 341 -24.11 23.00 -4.58
C GLU A 341 -23.56 24.26 -3.88
N ASP A 342 -22.79 24.11 -2.80
CA ASP A 342 -22.24 25.22 -2.00
C ASP A 342 -21.00 25.91 -2.63
N GLY A 343 -20.72 25.65 -3.92
CA GLY A 343 -19.61 26.28 -4.64
C GLY A 343 -18.24 25.68 -4.38
N GLY A 344 -18.17 24.36 -4.13
CA GLY A 344 -16.91 23.61 -4.04
C GLY A 344 -16.38 23.47 -2.62
N GLY A 345 -16.52 22.26 -2.07
CA GLY A 345 -16.02 21.87 -0.75
C GLY A 345 -14.84 20.89 -0.81
N VAL A 346 -14.74 19.98 0.17
CA VAL A 346 -13.59 19.05 0.29
C VAL A 346 -13.40 18.20 -0.97
N GLN A 347 -14.47 17.79 -1.64
CA GLN A 347 -14.42 17.03 -2.88
C GLN A 347 -13.68 17.72 -4.03
N GLU A 348 -13.81 19.05 -4.15
CA GLU A 348 -13.17 19.82 -5.22
C GLU A 348 -11.71 20.08 -4.85
N MET A 349 -11.47 20.50 -3.60
CA MET A 349 -10.12 20.71 -3.08
C MET A 349 -9.28 19.46 -3.24
N LEU A 350 -9.80 18.29 -2.86
CA LEU A 350 -9.07 17.03 -2.97
C LEU A 350 -8.85 16.62 -4.43
N ALA A 351 -9.83 16.80 -5.32
CA ALA A 351 -9.64 16.51 -6.74
C ALA A 351 -8.56 17.41 -7.37
N ASN A 352 -8.58 18.71 -7.04
CA ASN A 352 -7.55 19.65 -7.49
C ASN A 352 -6.16 19.28 -6.96
N PHE A 353 -6.08 18.90 -5.68
CA PHE A 353 -4.82 18.49 -5.06
C PHE A 353 -4.32 17.16 -5.65
N TYR A 354 -5.19 16.19 -5.86
CA TYR A 354 -4.83 14.90 -6.46
C TYR A 354 -4.28 15.07 -7.88
N LYS A 355 -4.92 15.91 -8.71
CA LYS A 355 -4.39 16.29 -10.04
C LYS A 355 -3.01 16.93 -9.92
N TYR A 356 -2.82 17.81 -8.94
CA TYR A 356 -1.51 18.42 -8.70
C TYR A 356 -0.44 17.37 -8.35
N LEU A 357 -0.75 16.39 -7.51
CA LEU A 357 0.17 15.29 -7.18
C LEU A 357 0.50 14.40 -8.38
N ILE A 358 -0.44 14.18 -9.32
CA ILE A 358 -0.13 13.51 -10.60
C ILE A 358 0.85 14.38 -11.40
N TYR A 359 0.57 15.68 -11.53
CA TYR A 359 1.39 16.61 -12.31
C TYR A 359 2.85 16.65 -11.83
N ILE A 360 3.08 16.73 -10.52
CA ILE A 360 4.45 16.71 -9.98
C ILE A 360 5.03 15.28 -9.88
N ASN A 361 4.28 14.24 -10.24
CA ASN A 361 4.67 12.83 -10.11
C ASN A 361 5.03 12.44 -8.66
N ASP A 362 4.15 12.75 -7.72
CA ASP A 362 4.36 12.48 -6.28
C ASP A 362 3.45 11.40 -5.71
N LEU A 363 2.33 11.05 -6.37
CA LEU A 363 1.53 9.88 -5.97
C LEU A 363 2.36 8.57 -6.01
N PRO A 364 1.99 7.56 -5.22
CA PRO A 364 2.56 6.21 -5.34
C PRO A 364 2.52 5.66 -6.77
N PHE A 365 1.41 5.89 -7.47
CA PHE A 365 1.19 5.40 -8.83
C PHE A 365 0.64 6.51 -9.74
N THR A 366 1.26 6.73 -10.90
CA THR A 366 0.82 7.75 -11.87
C THR A 366 0.75 7.23 -13.31
N ASP A 367 1.29 6.04 -13.58
CA ASP A 367 1.31 5.44 -14.91
C ASP A 367 0.24 4.35 -15.05
N PRO A 368 -0.79 4.54 -15.89
CA PRO A 368 -1.81 3.52 -16.12
C PRO A 368 -1.29 2.24 -16.80
N ASP A 369 -0.08 2.26 -17.39
CA ASP A 369 0.51 1.07 -18.03
C ASP A 369 0.99 0.00 -17.02
N ILE A 370 1.04 0.31 -15.72
CA ILE A 370 1.38 -0.70 -14.71
C ILE A 370 0.30 -1.79 -14.59
N LEU A 371 -0.98 -1.42 -14.82
CA LEU A 371 -2.10 -2.36 -14.80
C LEU A 371 -2.61 -2.70 -16.20
N LYS A 372 -2.55 -1.73 -17.12
CA LYS A 372 -3.16 -1.83 -18.46
C LYS A 372 -4.64 -2.27 -18.39
N GLY A 373 -5.36 -1.90 -17.34
CA GLY A 373 -6.75 -2.32 -17.12
C GLY A 373 -7.66 -2.00 -18.31
N TYR A 374 -7.43 -0.85 -18.95
CA TYR A 374 -8.14 -0.41 -20.16
C TYR A 374 -8.01 -1.37 -21.38
N THR A 375 -7.04 -2.28 -21.38
CA THR A 375 -6.88 -3.29 -22.45
C THR A 375 -7.68 -4.57 -22.23
N LYS A 376 -8.25 -4.77 -21.02
CA LYS A 376 -8.88 -6.02 -20.58
C LYS A 376 -10.35 -6.12 -20.98
N THR A 377 -10.64 -5.98 -22.28
CA THR A 377 -12.00 -5.88 -22.83
C THR A 377 -12.96 -7.01 -22.43
N ALA A 378 -12.47 -8.23 -22.17
CA ALA A 378 -13.29 -9.36 -21.72
C ALA A 378 -13.95 -9.15 -20.34
N TYR A 379 -13.41 -8.24 -19.52
CA TYR A 379 -13.88 -7.97 -18.15
C TYR A 379 -14.68 -6.67 -18.03
N LEU A 380 -14.74 -5.90 -19.11
CA LEU A 380 -15.25 -4.53 -19.10
C LEU A 380 -16.51 -4.44 -19.94
N ASN A 381 -17.49 -3.68 -19.44
CA ASN A 381 -18.76 -3.46 -20.14
C ASN A 381 -18.61 -2.53 -21.36
N ARG A 382 -17.44 -1.92 -21.55
CA ARG A 382 -17.11 -1.09 -22.71
C ARG A 382 -15.61 -1.12 -22.99
N THR A 383 -15.25 -0.68 -24.19
CA THR A 383 -13.85 -0.49 -24.57
C THR A 383 -13.33 0.84 -24.03
N TYR A 384 -12.11 0.83 -23.50
CA TYR A 384 -11.42 2.03 -23.02
C TYR A 384 -10.13 2.24 -23.80
N THR A 385 -9.66 3.49 -23.80
CA THR A 385 -8.34 3.85 -24.30
C THR A 385 -7.43 4.15 -23.12
N LYS A 386 -6.10 4.13 -23.35
CA LYS A 386 -5.13 4.54 -22.31
C LYS A 386 -5.52 5.90 -21.73
N PRO A 387 -5.72 6.03 -20.41
CA PRO A 387 -5.99 7.32 -19.78
C PRO A 387 -4.83 8.29 -20.03
N VAL A 388 -5.15 9.51 -20.45
CA VAL A 388 -4.18 10.59 -20.63
C VAL A 388 -4.49 11.68 -19.61
N PHE A 389 -3.56 11.92 -18.69
CA PHE A 389 -3.66 12.97 -17.70
C PHE A 389 -3.39 14.35 -18.32
N LYS A 390 -4.17 15.35 -17.91
CA LYS A 390 -3.94 16.77 -18.17
C LYS A 390 -4.28 17.56 -16.92
N ILE A 391 -3.42 18.51 -16.54
CA ILE A 391 -3.73 19.49 -15.49
C ILE A 391 -4.18 20.79 -16.15
N GLU A 392 -5.27 21.36 -15.64
CA GLU A 392 -5.71 22.68 -16.09
C GLU A 392 -4.77 23.77 -15.54
N PRO A 393 -4.41 24.78 -16.35
CA PRO A 393 -3.56 25.89 -15.91
C PRO A 393 -4.15 26.66 -14.72
N ASP A 394 -5.47 26.61 -14.54
CA ASP A 394 -6.19 27.28 -13.45
C ASP A 394 -6.32 26.42 -12.18
N ASN A 395 -5.63 25.27 -12.11
CA ASN A 395 -5.58 24.45 -10.89
C ASN A 395 -4.99 25.25 -9.71
N PRO A 396 -5.70 25.40 -8.58
CA PRO A 396 -5.25 26.26 -7.47
C PRO A 396 -3.90 25.87 -6.87
N PHE A 397 -3.62 24.57 -6.77
CA PHE A 397 -2.35 24.08 -6.21
C PHE A 397 -1.19 24.30 -7.19
N LEU A 398 -1.44 24.14 -8.49
CA LEU A 398 -0.44 24.48 -9.52
C LEU A 398 -0.03 25.96 -9.45
N LEU A 399 -1.01 26.85 -9.32
CA LEU A 399 -0.76 28.30 -9.26
C LEU A 399 -0.04 28.71 -7.98
N LYS A 400 -0.42 28.10 -6.86
CA LYS A 400 0.20 28.36 -5.54
C LYS A 400 1.62 27.82 -5.44
N TYR A 401 1.82 26.55 -5.79
CA TYR A 401 3.07 25.82 -5.52
C TYR A 401 3.99 25.71 -6.75
N LYS A 402 3.52 26.08 -7.95
CA LYS A 402 4.35 26.23 -9.18
C LYS A 402 5.19 25.00 -9.54
N GLY A 403 4.69 23.80 -9.25
CA GLY A 403 5.37 22.53 -9.53
C GLY A 403 6.28 22.02 -8.39
N GLU A 404 6.31 22.71 -7.25
CA GLU A 404 7.02 22.29 -6.04
C GLU A 404 6.11 21.55 -5.04
N GLY A 405 6.66 21.14 -3.90
CA GLY A 405 5.85 20.58 -2.81
C GLY A 405 5.71 19.05 -2.81
N LYS A 406 6.61 18.33 -3.50
CA LYS A 406 6.75 16.87 -3.31
C LYS A 406 6.97 16.53 -1.86
N TRP A 407 6.36 15.45 -1.40
CA TRP A 407 6.56 14.96 -0.04
C TRP A 407 7.95 14.32 0.09
N LYS A 408 8.91 15.09 0.60
CA LYS A 408 10.27 14.61 0.93
C LYS A 408 10.24 13.48 1.95
#